data_AF-A0A934EZD0-F1
#
_entry.id   AF-A0A934EZD0-F1
#
_cell.length_a   1.000
_cell.length_b   1.000
_cell.length_c   1.000
_cell.angle_alpha   90.00
_cell.angle_beta   90.00
_cell.angle_gamma   90.00
#
_symmetry.space_group_name_H-M   'P 1'
#
loop_
_entity.id
_entity.type
_entity.pdbx_description
1 polymer ?
#
loop_
_entity_poly.entity_id
_entity_poly.type
_entity_poly.pdbx_seq_one_letter_code
_entity_poly.pdbx_strand_id
1 'polypeptide(L)'
;MATPACRTAIRKAVRYLAPTGPQLFAVRSSGAEEDSLSHSFAGQYDSVIGVRGQAALETAIIRCLRSADSARVAAYRSRHCLPASGALAVIVQRLVVPDTAGVLFTRDPVSHSRSRLIIESSFGFPDLVVQGAITPDYFVIERKSRALVARQIGSKERVSRLSKKQGLTVELTPTRLREQYSLGIRSILRLVRVALRLEKQWGMPLDIEWAQRRGRLYLLQARPISTKIGARS
;
A
#
# COMPACT_ATOMS: atom_id res chain seq x y z
N MET A 1 5.49 5.69 -26.63
CA MET A 1 4.37 4.77 -26.97
C MET A 1 4.85 3.33 -26.84
N ALA A 2 4.07 2.40 -26.27
CA ALA A 2 4.48 1.00 -26.16
C ALA A 2 4.73 0.37 -27.54
N THR A 3 5.90 -0.27 -27.71
CA THR A 3 6.30 -0.96 -28.93
C THR A 3 5.31 -2.10 -29.27
N PRO A 4 5.23 -2.56 -30.53
CA PRO A 4 4.40 -3.71 -30.90
C PRO A 4 4.71 -4.97 -30.06
N ALA A 5 5.99 -5.20 -29.76
CA ALA A 5 6.43 -6.28 -28.88
C ALA A 5 5.89 -6.13 -27.45
N CYS A 6 5.93 -4.91 -26.89
CA CYS A 6 5.40 -4.62 -25.55
C CYS A 6 3.89 -4.88 -25.48
N ARG A 7 3.10 -4.44 -26.47
CA ARG A 7 1.66 -4.73 -26.51
C ARG A 7 1.35 -6.22 -26.59
N THR A 8 2.14 -6.96 -27.36
CA THR A 8 2.00 -8.42 -27.48
C THR A 8 2.27 -9.11 -26.13
N ALA A 9 3.32 -8.70 -25.43
CA ALA A 9 3.64 -9.20 -24.09
C ALA A 9 2.52 -8.90 -23.08
N ILE A 10 1.99 -7.66 -23.08
CA ILE A 10 0.88 -7.26 -22.21
C ILE A 10 -0.34 -8.14 -22.47
N ARG A 11 -0.75 -8.32 -23.74
CA ARG A 11 -1.90 -9.16 -24.09
C ARG A 11 -1.73 -10.63 -23.68
N LYS A 12 -0.50 -11.16 -23.75
CA LYS A 12 -0.20 -12.52 -23.28
C LYS A 12 -0.33 -12.61 -21.76
N ALA A 13 0.21 -11.65 -21.02
CA ALA A 13 0.10 -11.58 -19.57
C ALA A 13 -1.37 -11.41 -19.11
N VAL A 14 -2.12 -10.54 -19.77
CA VAL A 14 -3.55 -10.30 -19.50
C VAL A 14 -4.37 -11.58 -19.68
N ARG A 15 -4.16 -12.32 -20.77
CA ARG A 15 -4.84 -13.60 -21.01
C ARG A 15 -4.48 -14.66 -19.97
N TYR A 16 -3.21 -14.72 -19.55
CA TYR A 16 -2.76 -15.64 -18.52
C TYR A 16 -3.35 -15.32 -17.13
N LEU A 17 -3.40 -14.04 -16.76
CA LEU A 17 -3.89 -13.61 -15.45
C LEU A 17 -5.41 -13.63 -15.33
N ALA A 18 -6.12 -13.28 -16.42
CA ALA A 18 -7.58 -13.23 -16.47
C ALA A 18 -8.16 -14.16 -17.55
N PRO A 19 -7.94 -15.50 -17.45
CA PRO A 19 -8.39 -16.44 -18.47
C PRO A 19 -9.92 -16.51 -18.55
N THR A 20 -10.60 -16.61 -17.40
CA THR A 20 -12.06 -16.58 -17.25
C THR A 20 -12.46 -16.09 -15.84
N GLY A 21 -13.67 -15.55 -15.70
CA GLY A 21 -14.30 -15.22 -14.41
C GLY A 21 -14.11 -13.79 -13.88
N PRO A 22 -14.76 -13.44 -12.75
CA PRO A 22 -14.83 -12.06 -12.21
C PRO A 22 -13.59 -11.70 -11.37
N GLN A 23 -12.39 -11.95 -11.89
CA GLN A 23 -11.16 -11.62 -11.19
C GLN A 23 -10.96 -10.09 -11.12
N LEU A 24 -10.49 -9.64 -9.96
CA LEU A 24 -10.18 -8.24 -9.68
C LEU A 24 -8.69 -8.10 -9.45
N PHE A 25 -8.11 -7.01 -9.96
CA PHE A 25 -6.69 -6.75 -9.86
C PHE A 25 -6.39 -5.36 -9.28
N ALA A 26 -5.26 -5.27 -8.59
CA ALA A 26 -4.52 -4.04 -8.38
C ALA A 26 -3.35 -4.00 -9.36
N VAL A 27 -3.21 -2.90 -10.09
CA VAL A 27 -2.11 -2.66 -11.01
C VAL A 27 -1.30 -1.51 -10.45
N ARG A 28 -0.04 -1.77 -10.08
CA ARG A 28 0.83 -0.82 -9.40
C ARG A 28 2.08 -0.59 -10.25
N SER A 29 2.45 0.66 -10.42
CA SER A 29 3.76 1.01 -10.97
C SER A 29 4.84 0.70 -9.94
N SER A 30 6.02 0.28 -10.40
CA SER A 30 7.18 -0.01 -9.54
C SER A 30 8.46 0.41 -10.25
N GLY A 31 8.98 1.57 -9.87
CA GLY A 31 10.23 2.13 -10.39
C GLY A 31 11.45 1.41 -9.81
N ALA A 32 12.45 1.11 -10.63
CA ALA A 32 13.68 0.48 -10.14
C ALA A 32 14.45 1.33 -9.10
N GLU A 33 14.21 2.64 -9.10
CA GLU A 33 14.85 3.62 -8.21
C GLU A 33 14.02 3.92 -6.95
N GLU A 34 12.81 3.33 -6.81
CA GLU A 34 11.85 3.60 -5.70
C GLU A 34 12.39 3.25 -4.31
N ASP A 35 13.24 2.23 -4.24
CA ASP A 35 13.74 1.65 -2.98
C ASP A 35 15.22 1.99 -2.73
N SER A 36 15.76 3.00 -3.41
CA SER A 36 17.11 3.49 -3.10
C SER A 36 17.14 4.13 -1.71
N LEU A 37 18.24 3.92 -0.97
CA LEU A 37 18.44 4.53 0.36
C LEU A 37 18.37 6.07 0.35
N SER A 38 18.43 6.69 -0.83
CA SER A 38 18.49 8.14 -1.03
C SER A 38 17.18 8.76 -1.53
N HIS A 39 16.29 8.03 -2.21
CA HIS A 39 15.09 8.59 -2.84
C HIS A 39 13.89 7.65 -2.74
N SER A 40 12.74 8.18 -2.30
CA SER A 40 11.47 7.47 -2.26
C SER A 40 10.49 8.16 -3.20
N PHE A 41 10.15 7.50 -4.32
CA PHE A 41 9.13 7.97 -5.26
C PHE A 41 7.69 7.71 -4.76
N ALA A 42 7.50 7.60 -3.44
CA ALA A 42 6.19 7.40 -2.84
C ALA A 42 5.17 8.41 -3.37
N GLY A 43 4.06 7.87 -3.89
CA GLY A 43 2.97 8.66 -4.46
C GLY A 43 3.25 9.33 -5.81
N GLN A 44 4.41 9.10 -6.45
CA GLN A 44 4.74 9.74 -7.74
C GLN A 44 4.22 8.97 -8.97
N TYR A 45 4.11 7.65 -8.88
CA TYR A 45 3.59 6.81 -9.96
C TYR A 45 2.13 6.42 -9.77
N ASP A 46 1.48 5.98 -10.84
CA ASP A 46 0.06 5.62 -10.81
C ASP A 46 -0.14 4.20 -10.26
N SER A 47 -1.22 4.03 -9.49
CA SER A 47 -1.81 2.73 -9.14
C SER A 47 -3.29 2.71 -9.50
N VAL A 48 -3.76 1.60 -10.06
CA VAL A 48 -5.16 1.39 -10.44
C VAL A 48 -5.72 0.20 -9.67
N ILE A 49 -6.74 0.44 -8.86
CA ILE A 49 -7.35 -0.56 -7.98
C ILE A 49 -8.75 -0.93 -8.50
N GLY A 50 -9.15 -2.18 -8.37
CA GLY A 50 -10.50 -2.63 -8.75
C GLY A 50 -10.64 -2.99 -10.22
N VAL A 51 -9.54 -3.32 -10.89
CA VAL A 51 -9.51 -3.58 -12.33
C VAL A 51 -10.17 -4.92 -12.65
N ARG A 52 -11.15 -4.93 -13.57
CA ARG A 52 -11.93 -6.12 -13.92
C ARG A 52 -11.90 -6.40 -15.41
N GLY A 53 -11.61 -7.65 -15.77
CA GLY A 53 -11.62 -8.12 -17.15
C GLY A 53 -10.38 -7.70 -17.94
N GLN A 54 -10.17 -8.38 -19.08
CA GLN A 54 -8.94 -8.28 -19.86
C GLN A 54 -8.71 -6.88 -20.43
N ALA A 55 -9.74 -6.26 -21.02
CA ALA A 55 -9.63 -4.93 -21.61
C ALA A 55 -9.22 -3.87 -20.57
N ALA A 56 -9.88 -3.83 -19.41
CA ALA A 56 -9.53 -2.89 -18.36
C ALA A 56 -8.13 -3.16 -17.78
N LEU A 57 -7.70 -4.42 -17.73
CA LEU A 57 -6.36 -4.79 -17.27
C LEU A 57 -5.27 -4.30 -18.24
N GLU A 58 -5.46 -4.48 -19.54
CA GLU A 58 -4.56 -3.92 -20.56
C GLU A 58 -4.48 -2.39 -20.44
N THR A 59 -5.64 -1.71 -20.32
CA THR A 59 -5.69 -0.25 -20.12
C THR A 59 -4.96 0.19 -18.85
N ALA A 60 -5.17 -0.51 -17.73
CA ALA A 60 -4.53 -0.19 -16.46
C ALA A 60 -3.01 -0.37 -16.51
N ILE A 61 -2.52 -1.44 -17.12
CA ILE A 61 -1.07 -1.68 -17.31
C ILE A 61 -0.46 -0.56 -18.14
N ILE A 62 -1.08 -0.20 -19.27
CA ILE A 62 -0.61 0.89 -20.13
C ILE A 62 -0.60 2.22 -19.38
N ARG A 63 -1.63 2.48 -18.57
CA ARG A 63 -1.69 3.69 -17.74
C ARG A 63 -0.53 3.75 -16.75
N CYS A 64 -0.28 2.68 -16.00
CA CYS A 64 0.84 2.60 -15.07
C CYS A 64 2.18 2.81 -15.78
N LEU A 65 2.41 2.14 -16.92
CA LEU A 65 3.62 2.34 -17.73
C LEU A 65 3.81 3.80 -18.16
N ARG A 66 2.73 4.46 -18.60
CA ARG A 66 2.77 5.88 -19.01
C ARG A 66 2.99 6.85 -17.85
N SER A 67 2.77 6.43 -16.60
CA SER A 67 2.94 7.32 -15.45
C SER A 67 4.42 7.72 -15.24
N ALA A 68 5.37 6.94 -15.75
CA ALA A 68 6.79 7.29 -15.77
C ALA A 68 7.07 8.58 -16.57
N ASP A 69 6.30 8.85 -17.62
CA ASP A 69 6.46 10.03 -18.47
C ASP A 69 5.60 11.21 -18.00
N SER A 70 4.98 11.12 -16.80
CA SER A 70 4.12 12.18 -16.29
C SER A 70 4.92 13.41 -15.87
N ALA A 71 4.34 14.60 -16.01
CA ALA A 71 4.95 15.86 -15.58
C ALA A 71 5.34 15.84 -14.08
N ARG A 72 4.57 15.13 -13.25
CA ARG A 72 4.86 14.95 -11.83
C ARG A 72 6.16 14.16 -11.61
N VAL A 73 6.34 13.03 -12.31
CA VAL A 73 7.57 12.23 -12.21
C VAL A 73 8.76 12.99 -12.77
N ALA A 74 8.60 13.72 -13.89
CA ALA A 74 9.65 14.56 -14.45
C ALA A 74 10.09 15.68 -13.47
N ALA A 75 9.13 16.38 -12.85
CA ALA A 75 9.42 17.41 -11.87
C ALA A 75 10.11 16.85 -10.63
N TYR A 76 9.68 15.68 -10.13
CA TYR A 76 10.33 15.00 -9.02
C TYR A 76 11.79 14.64 -9.36
N ARG A 77 12.02 14.00 -10.51
CA ARG A 77 13.37 13.64 -10.98
C ARG A 77 14.29 14.85 -11.07
N SER A 78 13.80 15.95 -11.66
CA SER A 78 14.56 17.20 -11.75
C SER A 78 14.91 17.78 -10.38
N ARG A 79 13.96 17.84 -9.44
CA ARG A 79 14.19 18.33 -8.07
C ARG A 79 15.22 17.50 -7.29
N HIS A 80 15.34 16.22 -7.61
CA HIS A 80 16.25 15.29 -6.95
C HIS A 80 17.52 15.01 -7.77
N CYS A 81 17.76 15.78 -8.85
CA CYS A 81 18.92 15.61 -9.74
C CYS A 81 19.07 14.17 -10.28
N LEU A 82 17.95 13.49 -10.54
CA LEU A 82 17.91 12.14 -11.09
C LEU A 82 17.89 12.16 -12.63
N PRO A 83 18.30 11.07 -13.29
CA PRO A 83 18.21 10.94 -14.75
C PRO A 83 16.79 11.20 -15.27
N ALA A 84 16.68 11.75 -16.48
CA ALA A 84 15.39 12.12 -17.08
C ALA A 84 14.44 10.92 -17.31
N SER A 85 15.00 9.72 -17.48
CA SER A 85 14.25 8.48 -17.63
C SER A 85 14.75 7.43 -16.63
N GLY A 86 13.85 6.52 -16.24
CA GLY A 86 14.18 5.40 -15.38
C GLY A 86 13.38 4.16 -15.79
N ALA A 87 13.88 2.98 -15.44
CA ALA A 87 13.17 1.73 -15.69
C ALA A 87 11.94 1.62 -14.78
N LEU A 88 10.78 1.33 -15.39
CA LEU A 88 9.52 1.12 -14.69
C LEU A 88 9.00 -0.31 -14.97
N ALA A 89 8.75 -1.05 -13.91
CA ALA A 89 7.98 -2.28 -13.95
C ALA A 89 6.51 -2.01 -13.57
N VAL A 90 5.63 -2.93 -13.97
CA VAL A 90 4.23 -2.93 -13.53
C VAL A 90 3.93 -4.23 -12.81
N ILE A 91 3.46 -4.11 -11.57
CA ILE A 91 3.04 -5.21 -10.73
C ILE A 91 1.53 -5.38 -10.91
N VAL A 92 1.10 -6.60 -11.29
CA VAL A 92 -0.32 -6.98 -11.36
C VAL A 92 -0.60 -8.00 -10.26
N GLN A 93 -1.40 -7.60 -9.28
CA GLN A 93 -1.75 -8.43 -8.12
C GLN A 93 -3.24 -8.71 -8.11
N ARG A 94 -3.63 -9.92 -7.67
CA ARG A 94 -5.03 -10.22 -7.35
C ARG A 94 -5.48 -9.29 -6.21
N LEU A 95 -6.64 -8.67 -6.38
CA LEU A 95 -7.17 -7.73 -5.41
C LEU A 95 -7.80 -8.47 -4.24
N VAL A 96 -7.36 -8.13 -3.03
CA VAL A 96 -8.09 -8.45 -1.80
C VAL A 96 -9.10 -7.33 -1.58
N VAL A 97 -10.39 -7.67 -1.41
CA VAL A 97 -11.41 -6.71 -0.96
C VAL A 97 -11.49 -6.81 0.56
N PRO A 98 -10.84 -5.91 1.32
CA PRO A 98 -10.68 -6.04 2.76
C PRO A 98 -11.95 -5.67 3.54
N ASP A 99 -12.07 -6.25 4.74
CA ASP A 99 -12.94 -5.74 5.79
C ASP A 99 -12.26 -4.58 6.53
N THR A 100 -10.94 -4.73 6.75
CA THR A 100 -10.04 -3.78 7.40
C THR A 100 -8.67 -3.86 6.73
N ALA A 101 -7.98 -2.73 6.64
CA ALA A 101 -6.64 -2.62 6.11
C ALA A 101 -5.91 -1.44 6.76
N GLY A 102 -4.62 -1.36 6.53
CA GLY A 102 -3.82 -0.24 7.02
C GLY A 102 -2.34 -0.46 6.84
N VAL A 103 -1.55 0.20 7.68
CA VAL A 103 -0.09 0.15 7.68
C VAL A 103 0.45 -0.34 9.02
N LEU A 104 1.62 -0.96 8.99
CA LEU A 104 2.39 -1.32 10.17
C LEU A 104 3.82 -0.84 9.98
N PHE A 105 4.31 -0.07 10.94
CA PHE A 105 5.70 0.35 11.02
C PHE A 105 6.43 -0.45 12.10
N THR A 106 7.53 -1.12 11.74
CA THR A 106 8.35 -1.85 12.73
C THR A 106 9.28 -0.92 13.52
N ARG A 107 9.35 0.36 13.15
CA ARG A 107 9.98 1.42 13.92
C ARG A 107 8.98 2.56 14.03
N ASP A 108 8.87 3.17 15.20
CA ASP A 108 8.01 4.34 15.40
C ASP A 108 8.38 5.44 14.38
N PRO A 109 7.45 5.87 13.51
CA PRO A 109 7.76 6.85 12.46
C PRO A 109 8.00 8.26 13.02
N VAL A 110 7.52 8.55 14.24
CA VAL A 110 7.64 9.87 14.90
C VAL A 110 8.84 9.91 15.82
N SER A 111 8.93 8.98 16.77
CA SER A 111 10.02 8.96 17.76
C SER A 111 11.30 8.27 17.25
N HIS A 112 11.21 7.57 16.12
CA HIS A 112 12.26 6.70 15.58
C HIS A 112 12.71 5.57 16.52
N SER A 113 11.99 5.36 17.63
CA SER A 113 12.26 4.27 18.54
C SER A 113 12.00 2.92 17.88
N ARG A 114 12.98 2.03 17.98
CA ARG A 114 12.82 0.62 17.62
C ARG A 114 12.16 -0.19 18.74
N SER A 115 11.91 0.38 19.92
CA SER A 115 11.28 -0.37 21.02
C SER A 115 9.79 -0.64 20.79
N ARG A 116 9.19 0.03 19.79
CA ARG A 116 7.76 -0.04 19.51
C ARG A 116 7.47 -0.34 18.04
N LEU A 117 6.39 -1.07 17.80
CA LEU A 117 5.76 -1.20 16.49
C LEU A 117 4.45 -0.42 16.54
N ILE A 118 4.15 0.28 15.45
CA ILE A 118 2.94 1.09 15.30
C ILE A 118 2.05 0.44 14.25
N ILE A 119 0.76 0.29 14.55
CA ILE A 119 -0.24 -0.17 13.59
C ILE A 119 -1.28 0.92 13.46
N GLU A 120 -1.51 1.34 12.23
CA GLU A 120 -2.63 2.19 11.87
C GLU A 120 -3.63 1.37 11.05
N SER A 121 -4.90 1.40 11.44
CA SER A 121 -5.92 0.54 10.86
C SER A 121 -7.23 1.29 10.64
N SER A 122 -7.88 1.02 9.51
CA SER A 122 -9.26 1.46 9.26
C SER A 122 -10.07 0.36 8.58
N PHE A 123 -11.36 0.61 8.40
CA PHE A 123 -12.23 -0.25 7.60
C PHE A 123 -11.99 -0.04 6.11
N GLY A 124 -12.26 -1.07 5.30
CA GLY A 124 -12.13 -0.99 3.84
C GLY A 124 -10.67 -0.94 3.37
N PHE A 125 -10.45 -0.33 2.20
CA PHE A 125 -9.13 -0.28 1.55
C PHE A 125 -8.16 0.68 2.27
N PRO A 126 -6.83 0.42 2.19
CA PRO A 126 -5.84 1.18 2.95
C PRO A 126 -5.51 2.55 2.36
N ASP A 127 -6.04 2.91 1.19
CA ASP A 127 -5.68 4.13 0.46
C ASP A 127 -5.87 5.40 1.27
N LEU A 128 -6.96 5.52 2.03
CA LEU A 128 -7.19 6.69 2.88
C LEU A 128 -6.21 6.77 4.06
N VAL A 129 -5.79 5.62 4.60
CA VAL A 129 -4.78 5.56 5.67
C VAL A 129 -3.41 5.95 5.11
N VAL A 130 -3.01 5.35 3.97
CA VAL A 130 -1.73 5.62 3.31
C VAL A 130 -1.62 7.09 2.86
N GLN A 131 -2.74 7.72 2.47
CA GLN A 131 -2.79 9.13 2.09
C GLN A 131 -2.87 10.10 3.28
N GLY A 132 -3.04 9.61 4.51
CA GLY A 132 -3.30 10.46 5.68
C GLY A 132 -4.63 11.23 5.59
N ALA A 133 -5.60 10.70 4.85
CA ALA A 133 -6.86 11.37 4.54
C ALA A 133 -7.97 11.14 5.58
N ILE A 134 -7.71 10.31 6.59
CA ILE A 134 -8.59 10.01 7.72
C ILE A 134 -7.76 9.82 8.99
N THR A 135 -8.39 9.88 10.17
CA THR A 135 -7.75 9.44 11.42
C THR A 135 -8.04 7.95 11.66
N PRO A 136 -7.05 7.05 11.50
CA PRO A 136 -7.22 5.61 11.71
C PRO A 136 -7.21 5.24 13.20
N ASP A 137 -7.57 4.00 13.50
CA ASP A 137 -7.23 3.43 14.81
C ASP A 137 -5.72 3.30 14.92
N TYR A 138 -5.21 3.54 16.13
CA TYR A 138 -3.78 3.54 16.42
C TYR A 138 -3.46 2.53 17.51
N PHE A 139 -2.51 1.64 17.25
CA PHE A 139 -2.07 0.62 18.21
C PHE A 139 -0.56 0.64 18.39
N VAL A 140 -0.12 0.59 19.64
CA VAL A 140 1.30 0.57 20.02
C VAL A 140 1.63 -0.79 20.61
N ILE A 141 2.61 -1.45 20.02
CA ILE A 141 3.09 -2.76 20.45
C ILE A 141 4.50 -2.59 21.01
N GLU A 142 4.73 -3.04 22.24
CA GLU A 142 6.08 -3.11 22.76
C GLU A 142 6.83 -4.29 22.12
N ARG A 143 8.00 -4.03 21.54
CA ARG A 143 8.73 -5.01 20.73
C ARG A 143 9.18 -6.25 21.52
N LYS A 144 9.67 -6.06 22.76
CA LYS A 144 10.27 -7.14 23.56
C LYS A 144 9.22 -8.14 24.00
N SER A 145 8.17 -7.67 24.70
CA SER A 145 7.06 -8.51 25.15
C SER A 145 6.08 -8.89 24.03
N ARG A 146 6.05 -8.11 22.94
CA ARG A 146 5.02 -8.17 21.88
C ARG A 146 3.61 -7.84 22.40
N ALA A 147 3.52 -7.19 23.56
CA ALA A 147 2.26 -6.79 24.17
C ALA A 147 1.70 -5.53 23.50
N LEU A 148 0.37 -5.46 23.40
CA LEU A 148 -0.35 -4.23 23.08
C LEU A 148 -0.31 -3.33 24.32
N VAL A 149 0.44 -2.24 24.25
CA VAL A 149 0.64 -1.32 25.38
C VAL A 149 -0.20 -0.05 25.30
N ALA A 150 -0.66 0.32 24.11
CA ALA A 150 -1.63 1.41 23.94
C ALA A 150 -2.51 1.17 22.72
N ARG A 151 -3.74 1.68 22.77
CA ARG A 151 -4.70 1.66 21.66
C ARG A 151 -5.59 2.90 21.71
N GLN A 152 -5.85 3.49 20.56
CA GLN A 152 -6.71 4.66 20.41
C GLN A 152 -7.67 4.45 19.25
N ILE A 153 -8.94 4.78 19.48
CA ILE A 153 -9.97 4.74 18.44
C ILE A 153 -9.83 6.00 17.59
N GLY A 154 -9.70 5.83 16.27
CA GLY A 154 -9.72 6.94 15.31
C GLY A 154 -11.14 7.29 14.88
N SER A 155 -11.36 8.50 14.34
CA SER A 155 -12.67 8.93 13.84
C SER A 155 -13.17 8.07 12.69
N LYS A 156 -12.26 7.56 11.84
CA LYS A 156 -12.56 6.68 10.68
C LYS A 156 -13.78 7.16 9.89
N GLU A 157 -13.91 8.46 9.69
CA GLU A 157 -15.13 9.13 9.22
C GLU A 157 -15.51 8.73 7.79
N ARG A 158 -14.51 8.31 7.01
CA ARG A 158 -14.65 7.85 5.62
C ARG A 158 -14.05 6.47 5.46
N VAL A 159 -14.63 5.70 4.54
CA VAL A 159 -14.19 4.36 4.16
C VAL A 159 -14.10 4.24 2.65
N SER A 160 -13.00 3.68 2.17
CA SER A 160 -12.82 3.37 0.74
C SER A 160 -13.33 1.95 0.46
N ARG A 161 -14.22 1.82 -0.54
CA ARG A 161 -14.86 0.56 -0.94
C ARG A 161 -14.76 0.35 -2.44
N LEU A 162 -14.85 -0.91 -2.85
CA LEU A 162 -14.92 -1.26 -4.26
C LEU A 162 -16.32 -0.98 -4.80
N SER A 163 -16.44 -0.13 -5.81
CA SER A 163 -17.68 0.11 -6.52
C SER A 163 -17.92 -0.95 -7.60
N LYS A 164 -19.19 -1.22 -7.91
CA LYS A 164 -19.57 -2.11 -9.01
C LYS A 164 -19.28 -1.53 -10.39
N LYS A 165 -19.21 -0.18 -10.50
CA LYS A 165 -19.06 0.54 -11.78
C LYS A 165 -17.74 1.29 -11.91
N GLN A 166 -17.20 1.82 -10.80
CA GLN A 166 -16.07 2.77 -10.84
C GLN A 166 -15.06 2.46 -9.74
N GLY A 167 -14.04 1.63 -10.05
CA GLY A 167 -12.86 1.42 -9.18
C GLY A 167 -13.16 1.45 -7.68
N LEU A 168 -12.43 2.29 -6.94
CA LEU A 168 -12.72 2.60 -5.54
C LEU A 168 -13.62 3.84 -5.44
N THR A 169 -14.55 3.81 -4.48
CA THR A 169 -15.38 4.94 -4.06
C THR A 169 -15.20 5.19 -2.58
N VAL A 170 -15.27 6.46 -2.18
CA VAL A 170 -15.18 6.86 -0.78
C VAL A 170 -16.56 7.22 -0.26
N GLU A 171 -16.94 6.60 0.85
CA GLU A 171 -18.25 6.74 1.49
C GLU A 171 -18.07 7.16 2.95
N LEU A 172 -19.13 7.67 3.58
CA LEU A 172 -19.12 7.90 5.02
C LEU A 172 -19.19 6.56 5.77
N THR A 173 -18.34 6.40 6.77
CA THR A 173 -18.40 5.22 7.64
C THR A 173 -19.65 5.31 8.53
N PRO A 174 -20.44 4.23 8.68
CA PRO A 174 -21.55 4.21 9.64
C PRO A 174 -21.09 4.57 11.06
N THR A 175 -21.83 5.42 11.77
CA THR A 175 -21.45 5.93 13.11
C THR A 175 -21.11 4.80 14.08
N ARG A 176 -21.91 3.73 14.10
CA ARG A 176 -21.68 2.55 14.95
C ARG A 176 -20.30 1.90 14.75
N LEU A 177 -19.74 1.96 13.53
CA LEU A 177 -18.41 1.41 13.25
C LEU A 177 -17.29 2.37 13.68
N ARG A 178 -17.53 3.69 13.67
CA ARG A 178 -16.51 4.69 14.05
C ARG A 178 -16.05 4.51 15.49
N GLU A 179 -16.97 4.14 16.38
CA GLU A 179 -16.72 3.89 17.80
C GLU A 179 -16.10 2.51 18.09
N GLN A 180 -15.81 1.70 17.07
CA GLN A 180 -15.21 0.38 17.22
C GLN A 180 -13.80 0.36 16.67
N TYR A 181 -12.95 -0.47 17.29
CA TYR A 181 -11.67 -0.83 16.68
C TYR A 181 -11.92 -1.66 15.41
N SER A 182 -11.30 -1.23 14.32
CA SER A 182 -11.31 -1.90 13.02
C SER A 182 -10.56 -3.23 13.04
N LEU A 183 -9.61 -3.40 13.96
CA LEU A 183 -8.78 -4.61 14.08
C LEU A 183 -8.83 -5.21 15.48
N GLY A 184 -9.13 -6.51 15.56
CA GLY A 184 -9.16 -7.25 16.82
C GLY A 184 -7.78 -7.69 17.31
N ILE A 185 -7.66 -7.94 18.62
CA ILE A 185 -6.38 -8.29 19.28
C ILE A 185 -5.69 -9.51 18.67
N ARG A 186 -6.45 -10.56 18.29
CA ARG A 186 -5.89 -11.77 17.67
C ARG A 186 -5.21 -11.45 16.34
N SER A 187 -5.79 -10.54 15.57
CA SER A 187 -5.25 -10.10 14.28
C SER A 187 -4.03 -9.20 14.45
N ILE A 188 -4.07 -8.29 15.44
CA ILE A 188 -2.91 -7.47 15.83
C ILE A 188 -1.70 -8.35 16.14
N LEU A 189 -1.85 -9.32 17.04
CA LEU A 189 -0.74 -10.20 17.44
C LEU A 189 -0.22 -11.06 16.28
N ARG A 190 -1.11 -11.49 15.38
CA ARG A 190 -0.70 -12.23 14.16
C ARG A 190 0.07 -11.34 13.20
N LEU A 191 -0.38 -10.10 13.00
CA LEU A 191 0.28 -9.13 12.13
C LEU A 191 1.68 -8.77 12.66
N VAL A 192 1.80 -8.50 13.96
CA VAL A 192 3.09 -8.25 14.64
C VAL A 192 4.08 -9.39 14.41
N ARG A 193 3.62 -10.65 14.59
CA ARG A 193 4.45 -11.83 14.39
C ARG A 193 5.00 -11.91 12.95
N VAL A 194 4.14 -11.64 11.96
CA VAL A 194 4.55 -11.66 10.54
C VAL A 194 5.50 -10.51 10.25
N ALA A 195 5.21 -9.30 10.72
CA ALA A 195 6.05 -8.12 10.50
C ALA A 195 7.46 -8.28 11.08
N LEU A 196 7.58 -8.77 12.32
CA LEU A 196 8.89 -9.02 12.95
C LEU A 196 9.70 -10.11 12.22
N ARG A 197 9.02 -11.12 11.66
CA ARG A 197 9.68 -12.15 10.84
C ARG A 197 10.20 -11.52 9.54
N LEU A 198 9.41 -10.69 8.89
CA LEU A 198 9.79 -10.01 7.64
C LEU A 198 10.95 -9.04 7.87
N GLU A 199 10.87 -8.22 8.92
CA GLU A 199 11.95 -7.30 9.32
C GLU A 199 13.26 -8.06 9.59
N LYS A 200 13.19 -9.20 10.29
CA LYS A 200 14.38 -10.04 10.53
C LYS A 200 14.98 -10.55 9.22
N GLN A 201 14.16 -10.94 8.25
CA GLN A 201 14.63 -11.41 6.94
C GLN A 201 15.26 -10.28 6.10
N TRP A 202 14.72 -9.08 6.21
CA TRP A 202 15.22 -7.90 5.49
C TRP A 202 16.41 -7.22 6.18
N GLY A 203 16.61 -7.45 7.48
CA GLY A 203 17.68 -6.84 8.26
C GLY A 203 17.50 -5.34 8.54
N MET A 204 16.33 -4.78 8.25
CA MET A 204 16.05 -3.34 8.38
C MET A 204 14.58 -3.07 8.76
N PRO A 205 14.26 -1.94 9.43
CA PRO A 205 12.89 -1.57 9.74
C PRO A 205 12.02 -1.40 8.50
N LEU A 206 10.76 -1.83 8.60
CA LEU A 206 9.82 -1.89 7.49
C LEU A 206 8.56 -1.07 7.75
N ASP A 207 8.06 -0.46 6.68
CA ASP A 207 6.70 0.04 6.50
C ASP A 207 5.94 -1.00 5.66
N ILE A 208 4.86 -1.53 6.21
CA ILE A 208 4.12 -2.68 5.67
C ILE A 208 2.66 -2.31 5.47
N GLU A 209 2.20 -2.30 4.22
CA GLU A 209 0.77 -2.28 3.90
C GLU A 209 0.17 -3.67 4.05
N TRP A 210 -0.95 -3.75 4.75
CA TRP A 210 -1.64 -5.01 5.01
C TRP A 210 -3.15 -4.88 4.85
N ALA A 211 -3.81 -6.02 4.63
CA ALA A 211 -5.25 -6.15 4.55
C ALA A 211 -5.72 -7.38 5.31
N GLN A 212 -6.94 -7.31 5.84
CA GLN A 212 -7.64 -8.45 6.40
C GLN A 212 -8.98 -8.64 5.71
N ARG A 213 -9.26 -9.88 5.30
CA ARG A 213 -10.56 -10.30 4.79
C ARG A 213 -10.98 -11.60 5.46
N ARG A 214 -12.15 -11.59 6.09
CA ARG A 214 -12.74 -12.73 6.83
C ARG A 214 -11.74 -13.37 7.81
N GLY A 215 -11.03 -12.52 8.56
CA GLY A 215 -10.02 -12.94 9.54
C GLY A 215 -8.69 -13.45 8.97
N ARG A 216 -8.52 -13.51 7.64
CA ARG A 216 -7.26 -13.85 6.98
C ARG A 216 -6.47 -12.59 6.66
N LEU A 217 -5.20 -12.57 7.05
CA LEU A 217 -4.27 -11.46 6.79
C LEU A 217 -3.56 -11.66 5.44
N TYR A 218 -3.33 -10.54 4.76
CA TYR A 218 -2.60 -10.41 3.51
C TYR A 218 -1.61 -9.26 3.65
N LEU A 219 -0.36 -9.47 3.23
CA LEU A 219 0.58 -8.37 3.03
C LEU A 219 0.43 -7.89 1.60
N LEU A 220 0.30 -6.57 1.42
CA LEU A 220 0.10 -5.95 0.11
C LEU A 220 1.43 -5.39 -0.42
N GLN A 221 2.20 -4.76 0.46
CA GLN A 221 3.49 -4.16 0.18
C GLN A 221 4.33 -4.13 1.45
N ALA A 222 5.64 -4.19 1.30
CA ALA A 222 6.59 -3.93 2.38
C ALA A 222 7.77 -3.16 1.78
N ARG A 223 8.21 -2.11 2.47
CA ARG A 223 9.34 -1.29 2.05
C ARG A 223 10.21 -0.88 3.25
N PRO A 224 11.51 -0.59 3.05
CA PRO A 224 12.36 -0.07 4.10
C PRO A 224 11.89 1.30 4.60
N ILE A 225 12.01 1.56 5.89
CA ILE A 225 11.84 2.91 6.44
C ILE A 225 13.15 3.68 6.24
N SER A 226 13.23 4.46 5.16
CA SER A 226 14.45 5.18 4.71
C SER A 226 14.62 6.60 5.28
N THR A 227 13.76 7.06 6.20
CA THR A 227 13.91 8.41 6.77
C THR A 227 15.31 8.60 7.36
N LYS A 228 16.09 9.47 6.69
CA LYS A 228 17.33 10.04 7.20
C LYS A 228 17.02 10.74 8.53
N ILE A 229 17.97 10.65 9.46
CA ILE A 229 18.04 11.49 10.65
C ILE A 229 18.08 12.95 10.16
N GLY A 230 16.92 13.59 10.10
CA GLY A 230 16.83 15.03 9.90
C GLY A 230 17.04 15.68 11.26
N ALA A 231 18.23 16.22 11.49
CA ALA A 231 18.41 17.19 12.55
C ALA A 231 17.36 18.29 12.33
N ARG A 232 16.42 18.44 13.26
CA ARG A 232 15.62 19.65 13.36
C ARG A 232 16.57 20.74 13.82
N SER A 233 17.00 21.59 12.88
CA SER A 233 17.40 22.97 13.16
C SER A 233 16.16 23.78 13.50
#